data_AF-A0A2V5LFW6-F1
#
_entry.id   AF-A0A2V5LFW6-F1
#
_cell.length_a   1.000
_cell.length_b   1.000
_cell.length_c   1.000
_cell.angle_alpha   90.00
_cell.angle_beta   90.00
_cell.angle_gamma   90.00
#
_symmetry.space_group_name_H-M   'P 1'
#
loop_
_entity.id
_entity.type
_entity.pdbx_description
1 polymer ?
#
loop_
_entity_poly.entity_id
_entity_poly.type
_entity_poly.pdbx_seq_one_letter_code
_entity_poly.pdbx_strand_id
1 'polypeptide(L)'
;MLSETFGAKFGDCHPIQLPYRSNDTWLGVEFPEGTTIVHDTIAMLQCLPQSFTPAGAQCGFLIEEWTETLPQKEEVTGITFNYDTPNSTAANAVLLAVTPVETGHWSWDNLVGTALDTFERAKLRVVEPDMIDTLTRVAPLLPATIAEFTTGKSTINLDYARNLASVNAATLELSRK
;
A
#
# COMPACT_ATOMS: atom_id res chain seq x y z
N MET A 1 -12.23 -9.87 -20.28
CA MET A 1 -12.76 -9.96 -18.90
C MET A 1 -14.21 -9.47 -18.79
N LEU A 2 -14.53 -8.18 -18.82
CA LEU A 2 -15.94 -7.70 -18.74
C LEU A 2 -16.81 -8.04 -19.97
N SER A 3 -16.28 -7.86 -21.19
CA SER A 3 -16.93 -8.27 -22.46
C SER A 3 -17.28 -9.75 -22.49
N GLU A 4 -16.33 -10.59 -22.06
CA GLU A 4 -16.47 -12.04 -22.04
C GLU A 4 -17.53 -12.48 -21.02
N THR A 5 -17.58 -11.85 -19.84
CA THR A 5 -18.61 -12.13 -18.83
C THR A 5 -20.03 -11.83 -19.33
N PHE A 6 -20.22 -10.77 -20.13
CA PHE A 6 -21.54 -10.39 -20.64
C PHE A 6 -21.82 -10.87 -22.07
N GLY A 7 -20.92 -11.64 -22.69
CA GLY A 7 -21.04 -12.05 -24.09
C GLY A 7 -21.12 -10.87 -25.08
N ALA A 8 -20.69 -9.68 -24.65
CA ALA A 8 -20.82 -8.44 -25.39
C ALA A 8 -19.53 -8.13 -26.16
N LYS A 9 -19.66 -7.78 -27.43
CA LYS A 9 -18.57 -7.21 -28.22
C LYS A 9 -18.57 -5.69 -28.00
N PHE A 10 -17.64 -5.20 -27.18
CA PHE A 10 -17.37 -3.77 -27.12
C PHE A 10 -16.55 -3.35 -28.35
N GLY A 11 -16.77 -2.13 -28.83
CA GLY A 11 -15.88 -1.51 -29.79
C GLY A 11 -14.57 -1.09 -29.14
N ASP A 12 -13.74 -0.40 -29.92
CA ASP A 12 -12.48 0.14 -29.39
C ASP A 12 -12.76 1.15 -28.26
N CYS A 13 -11.95 1.09 -27.22
CA CYS A 13 -11.98 2.07 -26.13
C CYS A 13 -11.05 3.23 -26.47
N HIS A 14 -11.52 4.46 -26.22
CA HIS A 14 -10.77 5.67 -26.51
C HIS A 14 -10.57 6.51 -25.24
N PRO A 15 -9.34 6.98 -24.96
CA PRO A 15 -9.13 7.98 -23.93
C PRO A 15 -9.71 9.31 -24.40
N ILE A 16 -10.47 9.98 -23.53
CA ILE A 16 -11.01 11.32 -23.80
C ILE A 16 -10.80 12.24 -22.59
N GLN A 17 -10.57 13.52 -22.88
CA GLN A 17 -10.37 14.57 -21.89
C GLN A 17 -11.46 15.62 -22.08
N LEU A 18 -12.11 15.99 -20.99
CA LEU A 18 -13.21 16.93 -20.97
C LEU A 18 -12.88 18.12 -20.05
N PRO A 19 -13.36 19.34 -20.40
CA PRO A 19 -14.03 19.67 -21.66
C PRO A 19 -13.06 19.65 -22.85
N TYR A 20 -13.58 19.33 -24.05
CA TYR A 20 -12.79 19.43 -25.27
C TYR A 20 -12.43 20.90 -25.53
N ARG A 21 -11.15 21.16 -25.78
CA ARG A 21 -10.61 22.46 -26.14
C ARG A 21 -9.69 22.30 -27.35
N SER A 22 -9.80 23.20 -28.32
CA SER A 22 -8.96 23.17 -29.52
C SER A 22 -7.49 23.42 -29.15
N ASN A 23 -6.60 22.57 -29.65
CA ASN A 23 -5.15 22.64 -29.38
C ASN A 23 -4.78 22.51 -27.89
N ASP A 24 -5.59 21.81 -27.09
CA ASP A 24 -5.27 21.52 -25.69
C ASP A 24 -4.27 20.35 -25.59
N THR A 25 -3.51 20.33 -24.50
CA THR A 25 -2.58 19.24 -24.20
C THR A 25 -3.27 18.20 -23.33
N TRP A 26 -3.09 16.92 -23.66
CA TRP A 26 -3.57 15.83 -22.81
C TRP A 26 -2.82 15.85 -21.46
N LEU A 27 -3.55 15.90 -20.35
CA LEU A 27 -2.92 16.10 -19.04
C LEU A 27 -2.17 14.86 -18.50
N GLY A 28 -2.38 13.69 -19.11
CA GLY A 28 -1.67 12.45 -18.76
C GLY A 28 -0.42 12.15 -19.59
N VAL A 29 0.17 13.14 -20.27
CA VAL A 29 1.46 13.02 -20.97
C VAL A 29 2.40 14.16 -20.58
N GLU A 30 3.66 14.08 -21.00
CA GLU A 30 4.62 15.16 -20.84
C GLU A 30 4.16 16.44 -21.54
N PHE A 31 4.25 17.57 -20.84
CA PHE A 31 3.79 18.86 -21.34
C PHE A 31 4.87 19.56 -22.17
N PRO A 32 4.49 20.22 -23.29
CA PRO A 32 5.35 21.17 -23.95
C PRO A 32 5.84 22.26 -23.00
N GLU A 33 7.06 22.77 -23.20
CA GLU A 33 7.56 23.91 -22.42
C GLU A 33 6.61 25.11 -22.50
N GLY A 34 6.37 25.76 -21.36
CA GLY A 34 5.48 26.91 -21.25
C GLY A 34 3.99 26.57 -21.09
N THR A 35 3.63 25.29 -21.10
CA THR A 35 2.24 24.87 -20.81
C THR A 35 1.87 25.29 -19.39
N THR A 36 0.77 26.03 -19.27
CA THR A 36 0.21 26.45 -17.98
C THR A 36 -1.12 25.75 -17.76
N ILE A 37 -1.22 24.97 -16.69
CA ILE A 37 -2.45 24.26 -16.34
C ILE A 37 -3.33 25.23 -15.55
N VAL A 38 -4.43 25.66 -16.17
CA VAL A 38 -5.30 26.72 -15.65
C VAL A 38 -6.68 26.21 -15.21
N HIS A 39 -7.00 24.94 -15.47
CA HIS A 39 -8.31 24.36 -15.20
C HIS A 39 -8.19 22.87 -14.88
N ASP A 40 -9.17 22.39 -14.12
CA ASP A 40 -9.39 20.96 -13.94
C ASP A 40 -9.90 20.31 -15.23
N THR A 41 -9.59 19.04 -15.41
CA THR A 41 -10.10 18.22 -16.51
C THR A 41 -10.54 16.85 -16.01
N ILE A 42 -11.42 16.22 -16.77
CA ILE A 42 -11.80 14.82 -16.55
C ILE A 42 -11.14 14.00 -17.65
N ALA A 43 -10.25 13.11 -17.27
CA ALA A 43 -9.74 12.06 -18.15
C ALA A 43 -10.56 10.79 -17.93
N MET A 44 -11.08 10.21 -19.01
CA MET A 44 -11.83 8.96 -18.93
C MET A 44 -11.50 8.04 -20.09
N LEU A 45 -11.54 6.73 -19.84
CA LEU A 45 -11.51 5.72 -20.87
C LEU A 45 -12.95 5.38 -21.28
N GLN A 46 -13.34 5.78 -22.49
CA GLN A 46 -14.67 5.53 -23.01
C GLN A 46 -14.68 4.29 -23.89
N CYS A 47 -15.42 3.25 -23.49
CA CYS A 47 -15.65 2.06 -24.31
C CYS A 47 -17.08 2.08 -24.83
N LEU A 48 -17.26 2.24 -26.14
CA LEU A 48 -18.58 2.36 -26.76
C LEU A 48 -19.00 1.06 -27.45
N PRO A 49 -20.31 0.74 -27.51
CA PRO A 49 -20.80 -0.33 -28.36
C PRO A 49 -20.64 0.05 -29.84
N GLN A 50 -20.52 -0.95 -30.72
CA GLN A 50 -20.32 -0.73 -32.16
C GLN A 50 -21.43 0.11 -32.83
N SER A 51 -22.65 0.09 -32.27
CA SER A 51 -23.83 0.84 -32.74
C SER A 51 -24.13 2.11 -31.94
N PHE A 52 -23.12 2.71 -31.31
CA PHE A 52 -23.30 3.92 -30.50
C PHE A 52 -23.92 5.07 -31.32
N THR A 53 -24.97 5.69 -30.78
CA THR A 53 -25.64 6.86 -31.37
C THR A 53 -25.52 8.06 -30.43
N PRO A 54 -24.66 9.06 -30.73
CA PRO A 54 -24.36 10.16 -29.80
C PRO A 54 -25.56 10.98 -29.33
N ALA A 55 -26.55 11.17 -30.20
CA ALA A 55 -27.76 11.95 -29.90
C ALA A 55 -28.93 11.10 -29.34
N GLY A 56 -28.74 9.79 -29.17
CA GLY A 56 -29.75 8.89 -28.65
C GLY A 56 -29.80 8.87 -27.11
N ALA A 57 -30.82 8.21 -26.56
CA ALA A 57 -30.82 7.86 -25.14
C ALA A 57 -29.67 6.88 -24.84
N GLN A 58 -28.90 7.16 -23.79
CA GLN A 58 -27.73 6.40 -23.40
C GLN A 58 -27.85 5.96 -21.94
N CYS A 59 -27.36 4.76 -21.65
CA CYS A 59 -27.07 4.29 -20.30
C CYS A 59 -25.73 3.56 -20.32
N GLY A 60 -25.04 3.54 -19.18
CA GLY A 60 -23.72 2.94 -19.08
C GLY A 60 -23.32 2.72 -17.64
N PHE A 61 -22.17 2.08 -17.46
CA PHE A 61 -21.56 1.85 -16.16
C PHE A 61 -20.35 2.76 -16.01
N LEU A 62 -20.25 3.41 -14.86
CA LEU A 62 -18.99 3.97 -14.36
C LEU A 62 -18.36 2.90 -13.48
N ILE A 63 -17.16 2.45 -13.85
CA ILE A 63 -16.48 1.35 -13.16
C ILE A 63 -15.69 1.89 -11.97
N GLU A 64 -14.95 2.97 -12.20
CA GLU A 64 -14.04 3.55 -11.22
C GLU A 64 -13.84 5.04 -11.52
N GLU A 65 -13.55 5.78 -10.46
CA GLU A 65 -13.21 7.20 -10.50
C GLU A 65 -12.09 7.43 -9.48
N TRP A 66 -11.10 8.22 -9.85
CA TRP A 66 -10.11 8.73 -8.93
C TRP A 66 -9.81 10.19 -9.24
N THR A 67 -9.51 10.97 -8.20
CA THR A 67 -9.03 12.34 -8.34
C THR A 67 -7.50 12.33 -8.29
N GLU A 68 -6.88 12.91 -9.30
CA GLU A 68 -5.43 13.07 -9.37
C GLU A 68 -5.08 14.55 -9.27
N THR A 69 -4.08 14.89 -8.45
CA THR A 69 -3.57 16.25 -8.33
C THR A 69 -2.27 16.37 -9.11
N LEU A 70 -2.23 17.27 -10.09
CA LEU A 70 -1.02 17.55 -10.84
C LEU A 70 -0.09 18.43 -9.99
N PRO A 71 1.14 17.99 -9.70
CA PRO A 71 2.08 18.79 -8.92
C PRO A 71 2.49 20.04 -9.69
N GLN A 72 2.69 21.15 -9.00
CA GLN A 72 3.30 22.32 -9.63
C GLN A 72 4.74 22.02 -10.01
N LYS A 73 5.24 22.74 -11.03
CA LYS A 73 6.64 22.64 -11.45
C LYS A 73 7.62 22.97 -10.30
N GLU A 74 7.22 23.89 -9.45
CA GLU A 74 7.96 24.29 -8.25
C GLU A 74 6.99 24.30 -7.07
N GLU A 75 7.32 23.56 -6.02
CA GLU A 75 6.54 23.50 -4.79
C GLU A 75 7.44 23.87 -3.61
N VAL A 76 6.97 24.78 -2.76
CA VAL A 76 7.66 25.07 -1.49
C VAL A 76 7.25 23.99 -0.50
N THR A 77 8.03 22.91 -0.43
CA THR A 77 7.75 21.81 0.49
C THR A 77 8.30 22.13 1.88
N GLY A 78 7.50 21.84 2.90
CA GLY A 78 7.93 21.80 4.30
C GLY A 78 7.95 20.36 4.78
N ILE A 79 9.07 19.90 5.33
CA ILE A 79 9.12 18.60 5.99
C ILE A 79 8.53 18.77 7.39
N THR A 80 7.35 18.21 7.62
CA THR A 80 6.75 18.05 8.95
C THR A 80 6.57 16.57 9.20
N PHE A 81 7.07 16.08 10.33
CA PHE A 81 6.77 14.74 10.82
C PHE A 81 5.50 14.83 11.66
N ASN A 82 4.37 14.44 11.08
CA ASN A 82 3.19 14.13 11.88
C ASN A 82 3.32 12.67 12.34
N TYR A 83 3.76 12.47 13.58
CA TYR A 83 3.70 11.15 14.21
C TYR A 83 2.26 10.89 14.63
N ASP A 84 1.47 10.35 13.70
CA ASP A 84 0.13 9.85 13.97
C ASP A 84 0.27 8.43 14.54
N THR A 85 0.19 8.30 15.86
CA THR A 85 0.09 6.98 16.50
C THR A 85 -1.13 6.27 15.91
N PRO A 86 -1.03 5.02 15.43
CA PRO A 86 -2.18 4.34 14.84
C PRO A 86 -3.31 4.25 15.85
N ASN A 87 -4.40 4.96 15.61
CA ASN A 87 -5.64 4.89 16.39
C ASN A 87 -6.48 3.64 16.03
N SER A 88 -5.81 2.59 15.57
CA SER A 88 -6.39 1.34 15.12
C SER A 88 -6.58 0.39 16.30
N THR A 89 -7.37 0.77 17.30
CA THR A 89 -7.95 -0.25 18.18
C THR A 89 -8.90 -1.08 17.33
N ALA A 90 -8.53 -2.33 17.03
CA ALA A 90 -9.39 -3.25 16.32
C ALA A 90 -10.67 -3.44 17.16
N ALA A 91 -11.78 -2.84 16.72
CA ALA A 91 -13.02 -2.79 17.50
C ALA A 91 -13.60 -4.20 17.77
N ASN A 92 -13.15 -5.24 17.06
CA ASN A 92 -13.43 -6.65 17.36
C ASN A 92 -12.30 -7.54 16.78
N ALA A 93 -11.75 -8.46 17.58
CA ALA A 93 -10.81 -9.48 17.11
C ALA A 93 -11.48 -10.86 17.15
N VAL A 94 -11.39 -11.64 16.07
CA VAL A 94 -11.88 -13.02 16.00
C VAL A 94 -10.68 -13.96 15.90
N LEU A 95 -10.63 -14.96 16.79
CA LEU A 95 -9.64 -16.04 16.69
C LEU A 95 -10.21 -17.19 15.84
N LEU A 96 -9.68 -17.36 14.64
CA LEU A 96 -9.92 -18.54 13.81
C LEU A 96 -8.85 -19.60 14.11
N ALA A 97 -9.21 -20.63 14.88
CA ALA A 97 -8.32 -21.74 15.16
C ALA A 97 -8.31 -22.75 13.99
N VAL A 98 -7.12 -23.13 13.53
CA VAL A 98 -6.90 -24.18 12.52
C VAL A 98 -6.14 -25.33 13.18
N THR A 99 -6.56 -26.57 12.91
CA THR A 99 -5.88 -27.74 13.49
C THR A 99 -4.46 -27.86 12.93
N PRO A 100 -3.44 -28.12 13.76
CA PRO A 100 -2.07 -28.31 13.27
C PRO A 100 -1.89 -29.63 12.50
N VAL A 101 -2.80 -30.60 12.70
CA VAL A 101 -2.81 -31.90 12.02
C VAL A 101 -4.25 -32.26 11.66
N GLU A 102 -4.49 -32.66 10.41
CA GLU A 102 -5.81 -33.08 9.94
C GLU A 102 -6.10 -34.53 10.32
N THR A 103 -6.82 -34.72 11.43
CA THR A 103 -7.22 -36.06 11.91
C THR A 103 -8.74 -36.29 11.83
N GLY A 104 -9.49 -35.34 11.27
CA GLY A 104 -10.95 -35.37 11.16
C GLY A 104 -11.72 -35.06 12.46
N HIS A 105 -11.00 -34.79 13.55
CA HIS A 105 -11.55 -34.39 14.84
C HIS A 105 -10.57 -33.47 15.56
N TRP A 106 -11.05 -32.69 16.53
CA TRP A 106 -10.19 -31.84 17.34
C TRP A 106 -9.54 -32.64 18.48
N SER A 107 -8.24 -32.41 18.68
CA SER A 107 -7.59 -32.71 19.96
C SER A 107 -7.83 -31.56 20.93
N TRP A 108 -8.22 -31.89 22.15
CA TRP A 108 -8.42 -30.90 23.21
C TRP A 108 -7.13 -30.13 23.52
N ASP A 109 -6.01 -30.83 23.63
CA ASP A 109 -4.70 -30.24 23.93
C ASP A 109 -4.27 -29.26 22.83
N ASN A 110 -4.54 -29.59 21.56
CA ASN A 110 -4.22 -28.71 20.44
C ASN A 110 -5.08 -27.44 20.46
N LEU A 111 -6.38 -27.57 20.74
CA LEU A 111 -7.28 -26.42 20.81
C LEU A 111 -6.89 -25.46 21.95
N VAL A 112 -6.65 -26.01 23.14
CA VAL A 112 -6.16 -25.24 24.30
C VAL A 112 -4.79 -24.62 23.99
N GLY A 113 -3.90 -25.38 23.38
CA GLY A 113 -2.59 -24.90 22.92
C GLY A 113 -2.68 -23.72 21.96
N THR A 114 -3.56 -23.78 20.96
CA THR A 114 -3.78 -22.67 20.00
C THR A 114 -4.27 -21.41 20.71
N ALA A 115 -5.19 -21.53 21.66
CA ALA A 115 -5.70 -20.38 22.42
C ALA A 115 -4.60 -19.72 23.27
N LEU A 116 -3.81 -20.53 24.00
CA LEU A 116 -2.72 -20.04 24.84
C LEU A 116 -1.58 -19.44 24.01
N ASP A 117 -1.15 -20.10 22.93
CA ASP A 117 -0.12 -19.60 22.02
C ASP A 117 -0.55 -18.27 21.38
N THR A 118 -1.83 -18.16 20.97
CA THR A 118 -2.38 -16.89 20.45
C THR A 118 -2.31 -15.79 21.49
N PHE A 119 -2.63 -16.07 22.76
CA PHE A 119 -2.57 -15.09 23.83
C PHE A 119 -1.13 -14.64 24.12
N GLU A 120 -0.17 -15.56 24.12
CA GLU A 120 1.25 -15.22 24.26
C GLU A 120 1.75 -14.37 23.09
N ARG A 121 1.37 -14.71 21.85
CA ARG A 121 1.68 -13.89 20.67
C ARG A 121 1.02 -12.52 20.71
N ALA A 122 -0.18 -12.41 21.26
CA ALA A 122 -0.85 -11.13 21.44
C ALA A 122 -0.07 -10.23 22.41
N LYS A 123 0.47 -10.78 23.51
CA LYS A 123 1.37 -10.04 24.42
C LYS A 123 2.64 -9.57 23.71
N LEU A 124 3.24 -10.41 22.87
CA LEU A 124 4.43 -10.05 22.09
C LEU A 124 4.18 -8.90 21.11
N ARG A 125 2.94 -8.67 20.66
CA ARG A 125 2.57 -7.52 19.81
C ARG A 125 2.47 -6.19 20.56
N VAL A 126 2.52 -6.21 21.89
CA VAL A 126 2.52 -5.02 22.76
C VAL A 126 3.96 -4.62 23.13
N VAL A 127 4.96 -5.23 22.51
CA VAL A 127 6.36 -4.83 22.68
C VAL A 127 6.60 -3.57 21.86
N GLU A 128 6.76 -2.45 22.56
CA GLU A 128 6.99 -1.14 21.97
C GLU A 128 8.50 -0.91 21.70
N PRO A 129 8.86 -0.03 20.74
CA PRO A 129 10.25 0.26 20.40
C PRO A 129 11.10 0.75 21.58
N ASP A 130 10.52 1.50 22.53
CA ASP A 130 11.21 1.97 23.74
C ASP A 130 11.63 0.81 24.66
N MET A 131 10.82 -0.26 24.73
CA MET A 131 11.17 -1.47 25.47
C MET A 131 12.35 -2.20 24.85
N ILE A 132 12.46 -2.20 23.51
CA ILE A 132 13.57 -2.83 22.78
C ILE A 132 14.85 -1.99 22.87
N ASP A 133 14.75 -0.66 22.95
CA ASP A 133 15.90 0.24 23.12
C ASP A 133 16.69 -0.05 24.41
N THR A 134 16.02 -0.55 25.45
CA THR A 134 16.68 -1.01 26.69
C THR A 134 17.58 -2.24 26.49
N LEU A 135 17.42 -2.96 25.38
CA LEU A 135 18.16 -4.17 25.05
C LEU A 135 19.30 -3.83 24.08
N THR A 136 20.45 -3.41 24.60
CA THR A 136 21.60 -2.87 23.85
C THR A 136 22.03 -3.68 22.62
N ARG A 137 21.86 -5.01 22.64
CA ARG A 137 22.28 -5.90 21.54
C ARG A 137 21.28 -5.96 20.37
N VAL A 138 20.06 -5.50 20.59
CA VAL A 138 18.97 -5.52 19.59
C VAL A 138 18.42 -4.13 19.27
N ALA A 139 18.81 -3.10 20.01
CA ALA A 139 18.55 -1.70 19.68
C ALA A 139 18.90 -1.32 18.21
N PRO A 140 19.99 -1.83 17.59
CA PRO A 140 20.27 -1.55 16.17
C PRO A 140 19.23 -2.10 15.19
N LEU A 141 18.36 -3.02 15.64
CA LEU A 141 17.26 -3.58 14.87
C LEU A 141 15.93 -2.84 15.08
N LEU A 142 15.89 -1.79 15.92
CA LEU A 142 14.67 -1.00 16.14
C LEU A 142 14.01 -0.53 14.85
N PRO A 143 14.74 -0.03 13.83
CA PRO A 143 14.11 0.38 12.57
C PRO A 143 13.42 -0.80 11.84
N ALA A 144 13.82 -2.04 12.09
CA ALA A 144 13.16 -3.23 11.54
C ALA A 144 11.75 -3.47 12.12
N THR A 145 11.41 -2.88 13.27
CA THR A 145 10.08 -3.00 13.88
C THR A 145 9.03 -2.11 13.22
N ILE A 146 9.46 -1.08 12.49
CA ILE A 146 8.59 -0.10 11.80
C ILE A 146 8.77 -0.10 10.28
N ALA A 147 9.79 -0.79 9.76
CA ALA A 147 10.06 -0.86 8.33
C ALA A 147 9.16 -1.90 7.63
N GLU A 148 8.83 -1.62 6.38
CA GLU A 148 8.16 -2.59 5.51
C GLU A 148 9.03 -3.84 5.32
N PHE A 149 8.43 -5.03 5.46
CA PHE A 149 9.15 -6.28 5.21
C PHE A 149 9.02 -6.70 3.74
N THR A 150 10.14 -7.12 3.14
CA THR A 150 10.18 -7.69 1.79
C THR A 150 10.88 -9.03 1.81
N THR A 151 10.38 -9.99 1.04
CA THR A 151 10.94 -11.34 0.91
C THR A 151 11.90 -11.46 -0.28
N GLY A 152 12.01 -10.42 -1.12
CA GLY A 152 12.81 -10.42 -2.35
C GLY A 152 14.18 -9.75 -2.19
N LYS A 153 15.26 -10.46 -2.58
CA LYS A 153 16.64 -9.92 -2.59
C LYS A 153 16.94 -8.91 -3.72
N SER A 154 15.97 -8.60 -4.58
CA SER A 154 16.14 -7.75 -5.76
C SER A 154 15.89 -6.26 -5.53
N THR A 155 15.74 -5.82 -4.28
CA THR A 155 15.47 -4.41 -3.95
C THR A 155 16.61 -3.85 -3.10
N ILE A 156 16.88 -2.55 -3.20
CA ILE A 156 17.87 -1.79 -2.39
C ILE A 156 17.48 -1.71 -0.89
N ASN A 157 16.45 -2.44 -0.48
CA ASN A 157 15.80 -2.31 0.82
C ASN A 157 16.71 -2.65 2.01
N LEU A 158 16.30 -2.10 3.16
CA LEU A 158 17.00 -2.10 4.44
C LEU A 158 17.23 -3.52 4.98
N ASP A 159 18.30 -4.17 4.52
CA ASP A 159 18.82 -5.40 5.12
C ASP A 159 19.54 -5.08 6.44
N TYR A 160 18.77 -4.91 7.52
CA TYR A 160 19.27 -4.58 8.85
C TYR A 160 20.22 -5.65 9.42
N ALA A 161 20.18 -6.89 8.89
CA ALA A 161 21.10 -7.96 9.29
C ALA A 161 22.56 -7.63 8.95
N ARG A 162 22.81 -6.86 7.89
CA ARG A 162 24.16 -6.40 7.52
C ARG A 162 24.71 -5.36 8.51
N ASN A 163 23.84 -4.58 9.15
CA ASN A 163 24.23 -3.53 10.08
C ASN A 163 24.58 -4.08 11.47
N LEU A 164 24.10 -5.27 11.83
CA LEU A 164 24.43 -5.91 13.11
C LEU A 164 25.93 -6.14 13.29
N ALA A 165 26.65 -6.54 12.25
CA ALA A 165 28.08 -6.81 12.35
C ALA A 165 28.90 -5.52 12.55
N SER A 166 28.55 -4.45 11.82
CA SER A 166 29.24 -3.16 11.92
C SER A 166 28.94 -2.43 13.23
N VAL A 167 27.68 -2.43 13.68
CA VAL A 167 27.29 -1.79 14.94
C VAL A 167 27.86 -2.56 16.13
N ASN A 168 27.77 -3.89 16.17
CA ASN A 168 28.33 -4.66 17.28
C ASN A 168 29.86 -4.50 17.39
N ALA A 169 30.57 -4.40 16.27
CA ALA A 169 32.01 -4.13 16.27
C ALA A 169 32.32 -2.75 16.87
N ALA A 170 31.59 -1.70 16.47
CA ALA A 170 31.76 -0.35 17.01
C ALA A 170 31.39 -0.25 18.51
N THR A 171 30.31 -0.90 18.94
CA THR A 171 29.89 -0.94 20.35
C THR A 171 30.92 -1.67 21.23
N LEU A 172 31.55 -2.74 20.73
CA LEU A 172 32.61 -3.45 21.44
C LEU A 172 33.88 -2.61 21.62
N GLU A 173 34.21 -1.73 20.67
CA GLU A 173 35.34 -0.80 20.80
C GLU A 173 35.05 0.32 21.81
N LEU A 174 33.81 0.82 21.85
CA LEU A 174 33.38 1.85 22.80
C LEU A 174 33.30 1.34 24.25
N SER A 175 32.93 0.07 24.45
CA SER A 175 32.85 -0.56 25.78
C SER A 175 34.22 -1.01 26.34
N ARG A 176 35.31 -0.89 25.57
CA ARG A 176 36.68 -1.25 25.96
C ARG A 176 37.54 -0.09 26.45
N LYS A 177 36.98 1.13 26.52
CA LYS A 177 37.56 2.29 27.19
C LYS A 177 36.87 2.53 28.51
#